data_AF-A0AAW8U395-F1
#
_entry.id   AF-A0AAW8U395-F1
#
_cell.length_a   1.000
_cell.length_b   1.000
_cell.length_c   1.000
_cell.angle_alpha   90.00
_cell.angle_beta   90.00
_cell.angle_gamma   90.00
#
_symmetry.space_group_name_H-M   'P 1'
#
loop_
_entity.id
_entity.type
_entity.pdbx_description
1 polymer ?
#
loop_
_entity_poly.entity_id
_entity_poly.type
_entity_poly.pdbx_seq_one_letter_code
_entity_poly.pdbx_strand_id
1 'polypeptide(L)'
;MKNKKVLFSTLVGAVIIAVVLKYGPVKAIVYGQGWPRILIGIVLFLVVLGFVLQEVQKSRNFHKAFAAYVAAYDLTPEKLGRLTSFNKSEFVYDGKVLRFENGTTENRERLLADLQHHFGPIDKQQ
;
A
#
# COMPACT_ATOMS: atom_id res chain seq x y z
N MET A 1 -1.06 -2.70 19.50
CA MET A 1 -1.55 -2.40 18.13
C MET A 1 -3.00 -1.84 18.07
N LYS A 2 -3.50 -1.09 19.08
CA LYS A 2 -4.90 -0.59 19.07
C LYS A 2 -5.10 0.84 18.56
N ASN A 3 -4.05 1.68 18.53
CA ASN A 3 -4.20 3.11 18.18
C ASN A 3 -3.95 3.47 16.70
N LYS A 4 -3.26 2.62 15.93
CA LYS A 4 -2.94 2.92 14.51
C LYS A 4 -4.18 2.95 13.63
N LYS A 5 -5.18 2.10 13.89
CA LYS A 5 -6.45 2.07 13.15
C LYS A 5 -7.32 3.30 13.43
N VAL A 6 -7.33 3.77 14.69
CA VAL A 6 -8.06 4.97 15.10
C VAL A 6 -7.40 6.23 14.52
N LEU A 7 -6.06 6.29 14.52
CA LEU A 7 -5.32 7.37 13.87
C LEU A 7 -5.63 7.44 12.37
N PHE A 8 -5.66 6.30 11.67
CA PHE A 8 -5.95 6.25 10.25
C PHE A 8 -7.41 6.66 9.93
N SER A 9 -8.39 6.20 10.72
CA SER A 9 -9.78 6.60 10.52
C SER A 9 -10.01 8.08 10.85
N THR A 10 -9.29 8.62 11.83
CA THR A 10 -9.32 10.04 12.19
C THR A 10 -8.64 10.90 11.12
N LEU A 11 -7.54 10.41 10.53
CA LEU A 11 -6.85 11.08 9.42
C LEU A 11 -7.73 11.11 8.16
N VAL A 12 -8.37 9.98 7.82
CA VAL A 12 -9.32 9.90 6.71
C VAL A 12 -10.52 10.81 6.95
N GLY A 13 -11.08 10.81 8.17
CA GLY A 13 -12.15 11.73 8.57
C GLY A 13 -11.73 13.20 8.45
N ALA A 14 -10.51 13.55 8.89
CA ALA A 14 -9.97 14.90 8.80
C ALA A 14 -9.70 15.34 7.35
N VAL A 15 -9.24 14.43 6.49
CA VAL A 15 -9.06 14.70 5.05
C VAL A 15 -10.41 14.92 4.36
N ILE A 16 -11.43 14.11 4.69
CA ILE A 16 -12.79 14.30 4.18
C ILE A 16 -13.33 15.67 4.64
N ILE A 17 -13.19 16.01 5.92
CA ILE A 17 -13.64 17.30 6.46
C ILE A 17 -12.85 18.47 5.84
N ALA A 18 -11.54 18.34 5.66
CA ALA A 18 -10.70 19.37 5.05
C ALA A 18 -11.02 19.58 3.56
N VAL A 19 -11.31 18.52 2.81
CA VAL A 19 -11.76 18.62 1.40
C VAL A 19 -13.14 19.27 1.32
N VAL A 20 -14.04 18.95 2.26
CA VAL A 20 -15.37 19.58 2.37
C VAL A 20 -15.28 21.06 2.76
N LEU A 21 -14.33 21.45 3.62
CA LEU A 21 -14.19 22.82 4.11
C LEU A 21 -13.33 23.73 3.23
N LYS A 22 -12.33 23.21 2.51
CA LYS A 22 -11.39 24.01 1.70
C LYS A 22 -11.97 24.45 0.35
N TYR A 23 -12.94 23.71 -0.21
CA TYR A 23 -13.64 24.13 -1.42
C TYR A 23 -14.91 24.91 -1.04
N GLY A 24 -14.80 26.24 -1.09
CA GLY A 24 -15.83 27.21 -0.72
C GLY A 24 -17.24 27.09 -1.35
N PRO A 25 -17.52 26.45 -2.51
CA PRO A 25 -18.90 26.36 -3.00
C PRO A 25 -19.70 25.23 -2.31
N VAL A 26 -19.06 24.41 -1.49
CA VAL A 26 -19.68 23.25 -0.84
C VAL A 26 -20.61 23.64 0.31
N LYS A 27 -20.49 24.85 0.90
CA LYS A 27 -21.41 25.29 1.97
C LYS A 27 -22.87 25.35 1.50
N ALA A 28 -23.15 25.79 0.27
CA ALA A 28 -24.52 25.75 -0.28
C ALA A 28 -25.00 24.30 -0.54
N ILE A 29 -24.07 23.44 -0.97
CA ILE A 29 -24.28 22.02 -1.25
C ILE A 29 -24.17 21.16 0.01
N VAL A 30 -23.97 21.71 1.22
CA VAL A 30 -23.93 20.96 2.51
C VAL A 30 -25.06 21.32 3.48
N TYR A 31 -25.86 22.38 3.27
CA TYR A 31 -27.06 22.68 4.10
C TYR A 31 -28.48 22.32 3.58
N GLY A 32 -28.82 22.29 2.28
CA GLY A 32 -30.08 21.71 1.75
C GLY A 32 -30.21 20.16 1.68
N GLN A 33 -31.13 19.56 2.44
CA GLN A 33 -31.53 18.14 2.33
C GLN A 33 -31.80 17.73 0.87
N GLY A 34 -30.94 16.89 0.30
CA GLY A 34 -31.14 16.41 -1.06
C GLY A 34 -30.31 15.16 -1.34
N TRP A 35 -30.99 14.15 -1.89
CA TRP A 35 -30.43 12.92 -2.47
C TRP A 35 -29.12 13.09 -3.28
N PRO A 36 -28.88 14.22 -4.00
CA PRO A 36 -27.61 14.46 -4.69
C PRO A 36 -26.37 14.39 -3.79
N ARG A 37 -26.47 14.71 -2.49
CA ARG A 37 -25.33 14.65 -1.56
C ARG A 37 -24.94 13.24 -1.18
N ILE A 38 -25.94 12.39 -0.97
CA ILE A 38 -25.74 10.98 -0.63
C ILE A 38 -25.04 10.32 -1.80
N LEU A 39 -25.46 10.63 -3.04
CA LEU A 39 -24.77 10.21 -4.26
C LEU A 39 -23.32 10.71 -4.34
N ILE A 40 -23.03 11.99 -4.11
CA ILE A 40 -21.65 12.52 -4.14
C ILE A 40 -20.78 11.86 -3.05
N GLY A 41 -21.33 11.70 -1.84
CA GLY A 41 -20.64 11.02 -0.74
C GLY A 41 -20.34 9.55 -1.04
N ILE A 42 -21.30 8.83 -1.64
CA ILE A 42 -21.11 7.44 -2.09
C ILE A 42 -20.06 7.38 -3.19
N VAL A 43 -20.09 8.27 -4.19
CA VAL A 43 -19.11 8.29 -5.28
C VAL A 43 -17.70 8.55 -4.73
N LEU A 44 -17.54 9.56 -3.87
CA LEU A 44 -16.25 9.85 -3.23
C LEU A 44 -15.76 8.67 -2.38
N PHE A 45 -16.67 8.03 -1.63
CA PHE A 45 -16.36 6.84 -0.86
C PHE A 45 -15.90 5.67 -1.75
N LEU A 46 -16.59 5.41 -2.87
CA LEU A 46 -16.22 4.37 -3.83
C LEU A 46 -14.88 4.66 -4.51
N VAL A 47 -14.58 5.93 -4.81
CA VAL A 47 -13.28 6.34 -5.36
C VAL A 47 -12.17 6.06 -4.36
N VAL A 48 -12.32 6.50 -3.11
CA VAL A 48 -11.34 6.24 -2.04
C VAL A 48 -11.18 4.74 -1.79
N LEU A 49 -12.30 4.00 -1.74
CA LEU A 49 -12.29 2.54 -1.58
C LEU A 49 -11.53 1.88 -2.74
N GLY A 50 -11.73 2.34 -3.98
CA GLY A 50 -10.99 1.88 -5.15
C GLY A 50 -9.48 2.06 -5.01
N PHE A 51 -9.03 3.25 -4.60
CA PHE A 51 -7.61 3.50 -4.33
C PHE A 51 -7.04 2.60 -3.23
N VAL A 52 -7.77 2.43 -2.13
CA VAL A 52 -7.36 1.55 -1.02
C VAL A 52 -7.27 0.10 -1.49
N LEU A 53 -8.25 -0.40 -2.24
CA LEU A 53 -8.24 -1.76 -2.77
C LEU A 53 -7.08 -1.98 -3.75
N GLN A 54 -6.78 -0.99 -4.60
CA GLN A 54 -5.63 -1.05 -5.50
C GLN A 54 -4.31 -1.12 -4.74
N GLU A 55 -4.10 -0.30 -3.71
CA GLU A 55 -2.88 -0.36 -2.90
C GLU A 55 -2.74 -1.69 -2.15
N VAL A 56 -3.84 -2.21 -1.59
CA VAL A 56 -3.84 -3.53 -0.95
C VAL A 56 -3.49 -4.62 -1.96
N GLN A 57 -4.04 -4.56 -3.17
CA GLN A 57 -3.76 -5.54 -4.21
C GLN A 57 -2.31 -5.46 -4.71
N LYS A 58 -1.77 -4.25 -4.93
CA LYS A 58 -0.34 -4.05 -5.24
C LYS A 58 0.56 -4.61 -4.14
N SER A 59 0.24 -4.32 -2.88
CA SER A 59 0.98 -4.85 -1.73
C SER A 59 0.94 -6.38 -1.70
N ARG A 60 -0.22 -7.01 -1.88
CA ARG A 60 -0.35 -8.47 -1.92
C ARG A 60 0.45 -9.08 -3.07
N ASN A 61 0.39 -8.49 -4.26
CA ASN A 61 1.14 -8.95 -5.42
C ASN A 61 2.66 -8.84 -5.20
N PHE A 62 3.12 -7.75 -4.59
CA PHE A 62 4.51 -7.60 -4.17
C PHE A 62 4.94 -8.72 -3.23
N HIS A 63 4.20 -8.96 -2.13
CA HIS A 63 4.57 -9.98 -1.15
C HIS A 63 4.62 -11.38 -1.76
N LYS A 64 3.69 -11.69 -2.67
CA LYS A 64 3.73 -12.97 -3.42
C LYS A 64 4.97 -13.08 -4.29
N ALA A 65 5.26 -12.06 -5.11
CA ALA A 65 6.42 -12.08 -5.99
C ALA A 65 7.73 -12.14 -5.20
N PHE A 66 7.86 -11.33 -4.15
CA PHE A 66 9.03 -11.32 -3.29
C PHE A 66 9.23 -12.67 -2.58
N ALA A 67 8.16 -13.25 -2.02
CA ALA A 67 8.24 -14.58 -1.40
C ALA A 67 8.66 -15.67 -2.39
N ALA A 68 8.22 -15.57 -3.66
CA ALA A 68 8.65 -16.48 -4.71
C ALA A 68 10.16 -16.37 -5.00
N TYR A 69 10.71 -15.14 -5.09
CA TYR A 69 12.16 -14.94 -5.22
C TYR A 69 12.94 -15.50 -4.03
N VAL A 70 12.45 -15.23 -2.82
CA VAL A 70 13.07 -15.72 -1.59
C VAL A 70 13.10 -17.24 -1.55
N ALA A 71 11.99 -17.90 -1.91
CA ALA A 71 11.88 -19.35 -1.92
C ALA A 71 12.71 -20.00 -3.04
N ALA A 72 12.71 -19.42 -4.25
CA ALA A 72 13.40 -19.99 -5.40
C ALA A 72 14.93 -19.94 -5.27
N TYR A 73 15.46 -18.88 -4.65
CA TYR A 73 16.91 -18.64 -4.57
C TYR A 73 17.47 -18.68 -3.14
N ASP A 74 16.68 -19.15 -2.17
CA ASP A 74 17.05 -19.25 -0.75
C ASP A 74 17.64 -17.92 -0.22
N LEU A 75 16.92 -16.81 -0.47
CA LEU A 75 17.42 -15.47 -0.16
C LEU A 75 17.28 -15.17 1.34
N THR A 76 18.40 -14.92 2.00
CA THR A 76 18.44 -14.44 3.39
C THR A 76 18.53 -12.91 3.43
N PRO A 77 18.20 -12.25 4.57
CA PRO A 77 18.40 -10.81 4.75
C PRO A 77 19.80 -10.33 4.36
N GLU A 78 20.83 -11.12 4.65
CA GLU A 78 22.22 -10.82 4.34
C GLU A 78 22.50 -10.89 2.85
N LYS A 79 21.94 -11.87 2.14
CA LYS A 79 22.05 -11.97 0.67
C LYS A 79 21.33 -10.80 0.01
N LEU A 80 20.11 -10.49 0.45
CA LEU A 80 19.33 -9.37 -0.09
C LEU A 80 20.01 -8.02 0.12
N GLY A 81 20.58 -7.79 1.30
CA GLY A 81 21.31 -6.55 1.58
C GLY A 81 22.61 -6.37 0.79
N ARG A 82 23.12 -7.44 0.15
CA ARG A 82 24.28 -7.37 -0.75
C ARG A 82 23.88 -7.23 -2.21
N LEU A 83 22.73 -7.80 -2.58
CA LEU A 83 22.23 -7.84 -3.96
C LEU A 83 21.37 -6.62 -4.30
N THR A 84 20.84 -5.92 -3.31
CA THR A 84 19.89 -4.82 -3.52
C THR A 84 20.43 -3.55 -2.90
N SER A 85 19.83 -2.43 -3.28
CA SER A 85 20.14 -1.12 -2.71
C SER A 85 19.64 -0.91 -1.26
N PHE A 86 19.02 -1.94 -0.66
CA PHE A 86 18.42 -1.92 0.67
C PHE A 86 19.32 -2.57 1.72
N ASN A 87 19.20 -2.12 2.96
CA ASN A 87 19.96 -2.66 4.08
C ASN A 87 19.33 -3.97 4.59
N LYS A 88 20.15 -4.88 5.13
CA LYS A 88 19.69 -6.15 5.70
C LYS A 88 18.62 -5.98 6.78
N SER A 89 18.66 -4.87 7.53
CA SER A 89 17.71 -4.55 8.60
C SER A 89 16.30 -4.26 8.08
N GLU A 90 16.15 -4.00 6.78
CA GLU A 90 14.86 -3.78 6.13
C GLU A 90 14.16 -5.10 5.77
N PHE A 91 14.86 -6.24 5.93
CA PHE A 91 14.34 -7.58 5.67
C PHE A 91 14.18 -8.34 7.00
N VAL A 92 12.93 -8.51 7.43
CA VAL A 92 12.58 -9.07 8.75
C VAL A 92 11.74 -10.33 8.57
N TYR A 93 12.04 -11.37 9.34
CA TYR A 93 11.20 -12.57 9.38
C TYR A 93 9.94 -12.32 10.22
N ASP A 94 8.77 -12.51 9.63
CA ASP A 94 7.52 -12.71 10.37
C ASP A 94 7.19 -14.21 10.37
N GLY A 95 7.58 -14.88 11.45
CA GLY A 95 7.55 -16.34 11.55
C GLY A 95 8.52 -16.98 10.55
N LYS A 96 7.98 -17.72 9.57
CA LYS A 96 8.76 -18.38 8.51
C LYS A 96 8.87 -17.56 7.23
N VAL A 97 8.19 -16.42 7.15
CA VAL A 97 8.11 -15.63 5.92
C VAL A 97 9.00 -14.40 6.05
N LEU A 98 9.90 -14.22 5.08
CA LEU A 98 10.70 -13.01 5.00
C LEU A 98 9.85 -11.85 4.47
N ARG A 99 9.90 -10.71 5.16
CA ARG A 99 9.18 -9.49 4.80
C ARG A 99 10.13 -8.32 4.58
N PHE A 100 9.69 -7.40 3.74
CA PHE A 100 10.38 -6.14 3.50
C PHE A 100 9.63 -5.01 4.22
N GLU A 101 10.27 -4.40 5.22
CA GLU A 101 9.65 -3.40 6.10
C GLU A 101 9.61 -1.99 5.51
N ASN A 102 10.52 -1.67 4.58
CA ASN A 102 10.51 -0.38 3.88
C ASN A 102 9.42 -0.36 2.80
N GLY A 103 8.17 -0.29 3.29
CA GLY A 103 6.96 -0.65 2.57
C GLY A 103 6.37 0.42 1.66
N THR A 104 7.15 1.40 1.17
CA THR A 104 6.63 2.30 0.14
C THR A 104 6.47 1.55 -1.18
N THR A 105 5.49 1.95 -1.99
CA THR A 105 5.25 1.32 -3.30
C THR A 105 6.49 1.40 -4.20
N GLU A 106 7.17 2.54 -4.20
CA GLU A 106 8.38 2.76 -4.99
C GLU A 106 9.54 1.84 -4.57
N ASN A 107 9.81 1.70 -3.26
CA ASN A 107 10.89 0.84 -2.80
C ASN A 107 10.61 -0.64 -3.07
N ARG A 108 9.34 -1.05 -2.96
CA ARG A 108 8.90 -2.39 -3.33
C ARG A 108 9.10 -2.68 -4.82
N GLU A 109 8.79 -1.72 -5.68
CA GLU A 109 9.00 -1.84 -7.12
C GLU A 109 10.49 -1.89 -7.47
N ARG A 110 11.31 -1.02 -6.84
CA ARG A 110 12.79 -1.06 -6.99
C ARG A 110 13.37 -2.39 -6.54
N LEU A 111 12.96 -2.91 -5.38
CA LEU A 111 13.42 -4.20 -4.88
C LEU A 111 13.11 -5.34 -5.85
N LEU A 112 11.88 -5.38 -6.41
CA LEU A 112 11.53 -6.39 -7.41
C LEU A 112 12.32 -6.22 -8.70
N ALA A 113 12.61 -4.97 -9.12
CA ALA A 113 13.45 -4.71 -10.28
C ALA A 113 14.88 -5.19 -10.07
N ASP A 114 15.48 -4.93 -8.91
CA ASP A 114 16.82 -5.42 -8.54
C ASP A 114 16.85 -6.96 -8.58
N LEU A 115 15.85 -7.62 -7.97
CA LEU A 115 15.74 -9.09 -7.98
C LEU A 115 15.56 -9.64 -9.39
N GLN A 116 14.72 -9.01 -10.21
CA GLN A 116 14.52 -9.40 -11.60
C GLN A 116 15.78 -9.20 -12.45
N HIS A 117 16.58 -8.17 -12.17
CA HIS A 117 17.84 -7.93 -12.86
C HIS A 117 18.86 -9.03 -12.55
N HIS A 118 18.94 -9.45 -11.28
CA HIS A 118 19.90 -10.47 -10.85
C HIS A 118 19.50 -11.90 -11.21
N PHE A 119 18.21 -12.22 -11.16
CA PHE A 119 17.72 -13.61 -11.25
C PHE A 119 16.83 -13.88 -12.48
N GLY A 120 16.47 -12.84 -13.23
CA GLY A 120 15.48 -12.92 -14.29
C GLY A 120 14.04 -12.84 -13.77
N PRO A 121 13.03 -12.83 -14.66
CA PRO A 121 11.64 -12.78 -14.26
C PRO A 121 11.21 -14.11 -13.61
N ILE A 122 10.69 -14.04 -12.39
CA ILE A 122 9.91 -15.16 -11.83
C ILE A 122 8.53 -15.15 -12.45
N ASP A 123 8.18 -16.27 -13.08
CA ASP A 123 6.87 -16.49 -13.64
C ASP A 123 5.82 -16.42 -12.52
N LYS A 124 4.79 -15.60 -12.72
CA LYS A 124 3.73 -15.33 -11.73
C LYS A 124 2.76 -16.51 -11.56
N GLN A 125 3.20 -17.74 -11.79
CA GLN A 125 2.37 -18.94 -11.83
C GLN A 125 2.86 -20.01 -10.85
N GLN A 126 2.75 -19.74 -9.54
CA GLN A 126 2.50 -20.77 -8.53
C GLN A 126 1.55 -20.21 -7.46
#